data_AF-A0A0W0YAL0-F1
#
_entry.id   AF-A0A0W0YAL0-F1
#
_cell.length_a   1.000
_cell.length_b   1.000
_cell.length_c   1.000
_cell.angle_alpha   90.00
_cell.angle_beta   90.00
_cell.angle_gamma   90.00
#
_symmetry.space_group_name_H-M   'P 1'
#
loop_
_entity.id
_entity.type
_entity.pdbx_description
1 polymer ?
#
loop_
_entity_poly.entity_id
_entity_poly.type
_entity_poly.pdbx_seq_one_letter_code
_entity_poly.pdbx_strand_id
1 'polypeptide(L)'
;MSKEKKILLLKNWIEQLVRNPNLYVALAVSALLGCSSGGAIGFFSGGFIGQSFLLCNNSSNFILNLNPGIMVGALLGLIVGALMGGGITVIITLFKIYKKTKNYPVLSQDNIAQVLSASFWINLEIIIGMGLGAIIGSLKSRGLGTLTGAALGLLIIWLTSTLKAPKKSEKIVKD
;
A
#
# COMPACT_ATOMS: atom_id res chain seq x y z
N MET A 1 25.27 -20.43 -10.33
CA MET A 1 24.90 -19.18 -11.04
C MET A 1 25.63 -18.01 -10.37
N SER A 2 26.54 -17.32 -11.07
CA SER A 2 27.41 -16.27 -10.50
C SER A 2 26.62 -15.04 -10.02
N LYS A 3 27.09 -14.37 -8.95
CA LYS A 3 26.46 -13.16 -8.38
C LYS A 3 26.29 -12.05 -9.44
N GLU A 4 27.24 -11.92 -10.35
CA GLU A 4 27.20 -10.91 -11.43
C GLU A 4 26.08 -11.17 -12.44
N LYS A 5 25.82 -12.44 -12.81
CA LYS A 5 24.69 -12.81 -13.68
C LYS A 5 23.34 -12.51 -13.01
N LYS A 6 23.23 -12.66 -11.70
CA LYS A 6 22.00 -12.30 -10.95
C LYS A 6 21.77 -10.78 -10.96
N ILE A 7 22.82 -9.99 -10.76
CA ILE A 7 22.74 -8.52 -10.78
C ILE A 7 22.37 -8.01 -12.17
N LEU A 8 22.97 -8.57 -13.24
CA LEU A 8 22.63 -8.23 -14.62
C LEU A 8 21.18 -8.60 -14.98
N LEU A 9 20.72 -9.78 -14.58
CA LEU A 9 19.31 -10.17 -14.77
C LEU A 9 18.37 -9.26 -14.00
N LEU A 10 18.70 -8.89 -12.77
CA LEU A 10 17.90 -7.97 -11.96
C LEU A 10 17.83 -6.59 -12.61
N LYS A 11 18.96 -6.07 -13.11
CA LYS A 11 19.03 -4.76 -13.76
C LYS A 11 18.19 -4.73 -15.03
N ASN A 12 18.36 -5.72 -15.91
CA ASN A 12 17.57 -5.83 -17.15
C ASN A 12 16.07 -6.01 -16.85
N TRP A 13 15.75 -6.73 -15.77
CA TRP A 13 14.39 -6.91 -15.32
C TRP A 13 13.76 -5.60 -14.82
N ILE A 14 14.48 -4.81 -14.03
CA ILE A 14 14.05 -3.48 -13.59
C ILE A 14 13.87 -2.55 -14.79
N GLU A 15 14.80 -2.56 -15.75
CA GLU A 15 14.71 -1.72 -16.96
C GLU A 15 13.48 -2.05 -17.81
N GLN A 16 13.15 -3.33 -17.98
CA GLN A 16 11.93 -3.76 -18.65
C GLN A 16 10.66 -3.42 -17.85
N LEU A 17 10.74 -3.46 -16.52
CA LEU A 17 9.63 -3.10 -15.64
C LEU A 17 9.30 -1.61 -15.73
N VAL A 18 10.33 -0.76 -15.73
CA VAL A 18 10.22 0.72 -15.82
C VAL A 18 9.79 1.17 -17.21
N ARG A 19 10.22 0.46 -18.27
CA ARG A 19 9.83 0.78 -19.65
C ARG A 19 8.40 0.39 -19.99
N ASN A 20 7.68 -0.35 -19.14
CA ASN A 20 6.30 -0.74 -19.40
C ASN A 20 5.32 0.37 -18.95
N PRO A 21 4.63 1.06 -19.90
CA PRO A 21 3.78 2.21 -19.56
C PRO A 21 2.62 1.85 -18.63
N ASN A 22 2.03 0.66 -18.80
CA ASN A 22 0.94 0.16 -17.96
C ASN A 22 1.36 0.02 -16.50
N LEU A 23 2.61 -0.35 -16.30
CA LEU A 23 3.20 -0.63 -15.02
C LEU A 23 3.55 0.68 -14.31
N TYR A 24 3.97 1.70 -15.07
CA TYR A 24 4.14 3.07 -14.57
C TYR A 24 2.82 3.70 -14.11
N VAL A 25 1.75 3.59 -14.90
CA VAL A 25 0.43 4.12 -14.52
C VAL A 25 -0.10 3.41 -13.27
N ALA A 26 0.02 2.08 -13.22
CA ALA A 26 -0.37 1.34 -12.03
C ALA A 26 0.43 1.74 -10.78
N LEU A 27 1.74 1.95 -10.93
CA LEU A 27 2.62 2.43 -9.87
C LEU A 27 2.21 3.80 -9.34
N ALA A 28 1.95 4.76 -10.23
CA ALA A 28 1.56 6.12 -9.85
C ALA A 28 0.23 6.13 -9.06
N VAL A 29 -0.77 5.38 -9.55
CA VAL A 29 -2.08 5.27 -8.88
C VAL A 29 -1.95 4.56 -7.52
N SER A 30 -1.19 3.46 -7.46
CA SER A 30 -0.94 2.75 -6.20
C SER A 30 -0.21 3.60 -5.19
N ALA A 31 0.82 4.34 -5.61
CA ALA A 31 1.55 5.24 -4.74
C ALA A 31 0.64 6.31 -4.15
N LEU A 32 -0.21 6.94 -4.97
CA LEU A 32 -1.11 8.00 -4.52
C LEU A 32 -2.19 7.48 -3.54
N LEU A 33 -2.79 6.34 -3.84
CA LEU A 33 -3.78 5.69 -2.98
C LEU A 33 -3.17 5.11 -1.70
N GLY A 34 -1.96 4.57 -1.78
CA GLY A 34 -1.21 4.04 -0.64
C GLY A 34 -0.69 5.12 0.30
N CYS A 35 -0.17 6.22 -0.25
CA CYS A 35 0.30 7.35 0.55
C CYS A 35 -0.85 8.01 1.30
N SER A 36 -2.00 8.19 0.65
CA SER A 36 -3.19 8.81 1.28
C SER A 36 -3.76 7.94 2.39
N SER A 37 -3.99 6.64 2.13
CA SER A 37 -4.52 5.72 3.13
C SER A 37 -3.54 5.45 4.28
N GLY A 38 -2.26 5.20 3.97
CA GLY A 38 -1.20 5.03 4.96
C GLY A 38 -0.96 6.28 5.80
N GLY A 39 -1.00 7.46 5.16
CA GLY A 39 -0.89 8.75 5.83
C GLY A 39 -2.04 9.00 6.79
N ALA A 40 -3.28 8.68 6.42
CA ALA A 40 -4.44 8.80 7.32
C ALA A 40 -4.31 7.87 8.55
N ILE A 41 -3.99 6.59 8.34
CA ILE A 41 -3.79 5.63 9.43
C ILE A 41 -2.62 6.08 10.33
N GLY A 42 -1.53 6.53 9.72
CA GLY A 42 -0.37 7.08 10.41
C GLY A 42 -0.71 8.32 11.23
N PHE A 43 -1.49 9.25 10.68
CA PHE A 43 -1.93 10.46 11.37
C PHE A 43 -2.73 10.13 12.63
N PHE A 44 -3.76 9.29 12.51
CA PHE A 44 -4.58 8.93 13.67
C PHE A 44 -3.79 8.11 14.69
N SER A 45 -3.05 7.09 14.26
CA SER A 45 -2.25 6.26 15.19
C SER A 45 -1.15 7.06 15.88
N GLY A 46 -0.43 7.89 15.13
CA GLY A 46 0.61 8.78 15.64
C GLY A 46 0.07 9.82 16.60
N GLY A 47 -1.12 10.38 16.36
CA GLY A 47 -1.78 11.29 17.31
C GLY A 47 -2.10 10.62 18.64
N PHE A 48 -2.64 9.39 18.61
CA PHE A 48 -2.90 8.61 19.83
C PHE A 48 -1.62 8.22 20.58
N ILE A 49 -0.56 7.81 19.86
CA ILE A 49 0.75 7.50 20.44
C ILE A 49 1.38 8.78 21.04
N GLY A 50 1.32 9.90 20.32
CA GLY A 50 1.82 11.20 20.77
C GLY A 50 1.18 11.67 22.07
N GLN A 51 -0.13 11.46 22.23
CA GLN A 51 -0.83 11.71 23.50
C GLN A 51 -0.35 10.78 24.61
N SER A 52 -0.20 9.50 24.31
CA SER A 52 0.08 8.45 25.31
C SER A 52 1.50 8.53 25.86
N PHE A 53 2.45 8.99 25.04
CA PHE A 53 3.86 9.12 25.41
C PHE A 53 4.29 10.54 25.78
N LEU A 54 3.35 11.51 25.80
CA LEU A 54 3.62 12.91 26.17
C LEU A 54 4.85 13.48 25.44
N LEU A 55 4.96 13.23 24.13
CA LEU A 55 6.12 13.58 23.29
C LEU A 55 6.47 15.09 23.32
N CYS A 56 5.54 15.94 23.76
CA CYS A 56 5.78 17.35 24.06
C CYS A 56 4.98 17.78 25.30
N ASN A 57 5.53 17.53 26.50
CA ASN A 57 4.88 17.82 27.78
C ASN A 57 5.02 19.29 28.23
N ASN A 58 5.83 20.11 27.55
CA ASN A 58 6.26 21.43 28.05
C ASN A 58 6.06 22.60 27.08
N SER A 59 5.26 22.42 26.03
CA SER A 59 4.97 23.46 25.05
C SER A 59 3.80 24.33 25.51
N SER A 60 4.11 25.55 25.93
CA SER A 60 3.20 26.56 26.50
C SER A 60 2.25 27.22 25.50
N ASN A 61 2.23 26.80 24.23
CA ASN A 61 1.41 27.44 23.20
C ASN A 61 0.44 26.43 22.58
N PHE A 62 -0.80 26.44 23.06
CA PHE A 62 -1.91 25.70 22.48
C PHE A 62 -2.33 26.36 21.15
N ILE A 63 -1.77 25.90 20.03
CA ILE A 63 -2.32 26.24 18.71
C ILE A 63 -3.59 25.38 18.54
N LEU A 64 -4.76 26.01 18.40
CA LEU A 64 -6.09 25.38 18.21
C LEU A 64 -6.64 24.55 19.41
N ASN A 65 -6.21 24.82 20.65
CA ASN A 65 -6.65 24.09 21.85
C ASN A 65 -6.38 22.57 21.82
N LEU A 66 -5.48 22.13 20.94
CA LEU A 66 -5.06 20.74 20.79
C LEU A 66 -3.73 20.52 21.53
N ASN A 67 -3.58 19.38 22.19
CA ASN A 67 -2.34 19.06 22.88
C ASN A 67 -1.18 18.98 21.86
N PRO A 68 -0.12 19.79 22.01
CA PRO A 68 1.05 19.76 21.11
C PRO A 68 1.68 18.37 20.98
N GLY A 69 1.60 17.52 22.01
CA GLY A 69 2.02 16.11 21.92
C GLY A 69 1.20 15.28 20.91
N ILE A 70 -0.10 15.53 20.79
CA ILE A 70 -0.97 14.91 19.76
C ILE A 70 -0.57 15.42 18.39
N MET A 71 -0.37 16.73 18.24
CA MET A 71 -0.08 17.35 16.96
C MET A 71 1.25 16.87 16.38
N VAL A 72 2.32 16.84 17.19
CA VAL A 72 3.63 16.33 16.79
C VAL A 72 3.55 14.84 16.47
N GLY A 73 2.89 14.05 17.33
CA GLY A 73 2.69 12.62 17.08
C GLY A 73 1.93 12.35 15.79
N ALA A 74 0.88 13.11 15.50
CA ALA A 74 0.08 12.96 14.28
C ALA A 74 0.85 13.36 13.02
N LEU A 75 1.68 14.42 13.08
CA LEU A 75 2.52 14.84 11.96
C LEU A 75 3.62 13.81 11.64
N LEU A 76 4.32 13.31 12.67
CA LEU A 76 5.30 12.24 12.50
C LEU A 76 4.65 10.96 11.99
N GLY A 77 3.49 10.62 12.55
CA GLY A 77 2.69 9.48 12.12
C GLY A 77 2.24 9.60 10.67
N LEU A 78 1.83 10.79 10.20
CA LEU A 78 1.45 11.04 8.81
C LEU A 78 2.61 10.80 7.86
N ILE A 79 3.80 11.35 8.16
CA ILE A 79 4.98 11.21 7.31
C ILE A 79 5.39 9.73 7.21
N VAL A 80 5.54 9.07 8.36
CA VAL A 80 5.95 7.65 8.40
C VAL A 80 4.88 6.76 7.77
N GLY A 81 3.62 7.02 8.06
CA GLY A 81 2.47 6.28 7.51
C GLY A 81 2.34 6.43 6.01
N ALA A 82 2.54 7.64 5.46
CA ALA A 82 2.49 7.88 4.02
C ALA A 82 3.64 7.16 3.30
N LEU A 83 4.87 7.24 3.83
CA LEU A 83 6.04 6.57 3.26
C LEU A 83 5.89 5.05 3.29
N MET A 84 5.51 4.48 4.44
CA MET A 84 5.32 3.03 4.56
C MET A 84 4.12 2.52 3.77
N GLY A 85 2.97 3.21 3.86
CA GLY A 85 1.75 2.82 3.15
C GLY A 85 1.92 2.88 1.64
N GLY A 86 2.54 3.95 1.12
CA GLY A 86 2.88 4.10 -0.30
C GLY A 86 3.86 3.03 -0.77
N GLY A 87 4.95 2.80 -0.04
CA GLY A 87 5.94 1.78 -0.41
C GLY A 87 5.35 0.37 -0.45
N ILE A 88 4.57 -0.01 0.56
CA ILE A 88 4.02 -1.36 0.66
C ILE A 88 2.93 -1.62 -0.40
N THR A 89 2.02 -0.68 -0.62
CA THR A 89 0.99 -0.79 -1.67
C THR A 89 1.60 -0.85 -3.07
N VAL A 90 2.63 -0.05 -3.32
CA VAL A 90 3.42 -0.11 -4.57
C VAL A 90 3.99 -1.51 -4.75
N ILE A 91 4.68 -2.07 -3.75
CA ILE A 91 5.30 -3.40 -3.86
C ILE A 91 4.25 -4.49 -4.13
N ILE A 92 3.13 -4.49 -3.40
CA ILE A 92 2.08 -5.50 -3.57
C ILE A 92 1.41 -5.39 -4.93
N THR A 93 1.11 -4.17 -5.37
CA THR A 93 0.45 -3.94 -6.67
C THR A 93 1.39 -4.31 -7.81
N LEU A 94 2.66 -3.94 -7.71
CA LEU A 94 3.72 -4.34 -8.63
C LEU A 94 3.80 -5.85 -8.75
N PHE A 95 3.80 -6.57 -7.62
CA PHE A 95 3.87 -8.02 -7.59
C PHE A 95 2.62 -8.69 -8.21
N LYS A 96 1.42 -8.23 -7.85
CA LYS A 96 0.15 -8.76 -8.40
C LYS A 96 0.01 -8.48 -9.90
N ILE A 97 0.36 -7.28 -10.36
CA ILE A 97 0.32 -6.90 -11.77
C ILE A 97 1.39 -7.65 -12.54
N TYR A 98 2.61 -7.77 -12.03
CA TYR A 98 3.65 -8.58 -12.67
C TYR A 98 3.21 -10.04 -12.88
N LYS A 99 2.61 -10.66 -11.85
CA LYS A 99 2.06 -12.03 -11.95
C LYS A 99 0.97 -12.14 -13.03
N LYS A 100 0.16 -11.09 -13.23
CA LYS A 100 -0.88 -11.02 -14.27
C LYS A 100 -0.35 -10.66 -15.67
N THR A 101 0.67 -9.80 -15.76
CA THR A 101 1.14 -9.17 -17.01
C THR A 101 2.14 -10.03 -17.77
N LYS A 102 2.60 -11.15 -17.18
CA LYS A 102 3.35 -12.19 -17.91
C LYS A 102 2.69 -12.65 -19.22
N ASN A 103 1.38 -12.42 -19.39
CA ASN A 103 0.60 -12.81 -20.57
C ASN A 103 0.22 -11.65 -21.52
N TYR A 104 0.58 -10.38 -21.23
CA TYR A 104 0.15 -9.22 -22.03
C TYR A 104 1.33 -8.30 -22.39
N PRO A 105 2.09 -8.62 -23.45
CA PRO A 105 3.32 -7.89 -23.80
C PRO A 105 3.11 -6.60 -24.62
N VAL A 106 1.88 -6.25 -25.05
CA VAL A 106 1.65 -5.15 -26.00
C VAL A 106 0.60 -4.16 -25.48
N LEU A 107 0.89 -2.86 -25.66
CA LEU A 107 0.06 -1.72 -25.28
C LEU A 107 -1.08 -1.55 -26.30
N SER A 108 -2.32 -1.90 -25.92
CA SER A 108 -3.54 -1.42 -26.59
C SER A 108 -4.38 -0.63 -25.57
N GLN A 109 -5.23 0.28 -26.04
CA GLN A 109 -6.09 1.11 -25.17
C GLN A 109 -6.97 0.25 -24.25
N ASP A 110 -7.44 -0.90 -24.71
CA ASP A 110 -8.21 -1.87 -23.92
C ASP A 110 -7.37 -2.50 -22.79
N ASN A 111 -6.09 -2.75 -23.06
CA ASN A 111 -5.16 -3.29 -22.05
C ASN A 111 -4.84 -2.26 -20.95
N ILE A 112 -4.82 -0.96 -21.26
CA ILE A 112 -4.58 0.11 -20.26
C ILE A 112 -5.76 0.17 -19.28
N ALA A 113 -6.99 0.20 -19.78
CA ALA A 113 -8.19 0.24 -18.93
C ALA A 113 -8.32 -1.02 -18.06
N GLN A 114 -7.97 -2.19 -18.59
CA GLN A 114 -7.99 -3.44 -17.84
C GLN A 114 -6.91 -3.50 -16.75
N VAL A 115 -5.70 -2.98 -17.03
CA VAL A 115 -4.63 -2.90 -16.02
C VAL A 115 -4.98 -1.84 -14.96
N LEU A 116 -5.53 -0.70 -15.36
CA LEU A 116 -5.94 0.37 -14.46
C LEU A 116 -7.04 -0.09 -13.51
N SER A 117 -8.11 -0.70 -14.04
CA SER A 117 -9.21 -1.25 -13.23
C SER A 117 -8.73 -2.38 -12.32
N ALA A 118 -7.84 -3.25 -12.79
CA ALA A 118 -7.24 -4.28 -11.95
C ALA A 118 -6.37 -3.67 -10.83
N SER A 119 -5.57 -2.66 -11.13
CA SER A 119 -4.75 -1.94 -10.14
C SER A 119 -5.64 -1.25 -9.11
N PHE A 120 -6.71 -0.59 -9.56
CA PHE A 120 -7.66 0.08 -8.69
C PHE A 120 -8.35 -0.90 -7.74
N TRP A 121 -8.81 -2.04 -8.27
CA TRP A 121 -9.42 -3.09 -7.46
C TRP A 121 -8.46 -3.67 -6.41
N ILE A 122 -7.19 -3.87 -6.79
CA ILE A 122 -6.14 -4.34 -5.88
C ILE A 122 -5.90 -3.31 -4.77
N ASN A 123 -5.77 -2.03 -5.11
CA ASN A 123 -5.58 -0.97 -4.14
C ASN A 123 -6.80 -0.83 -3.22
N LEU A 124 -8.01 -0.98 -3.74
CA LEU A 124 -9.24 -0.94 -2.97
C LEU A 124 -9.32 -2.11 -1.96
N GLU A 125 -8.94 -3.31 -2.38
CA GLU A 125 -8.81 -4.48 -1.48
C GLU A 125 -7.81 -4.17 -0.35
N ILE A 126 -6.64 -3.59 -0.68
CA ILE A 126 -5.61 -3.19 0.30
C ILE A 126 -6.12 -2.15 1.29
N ILE A 127 -6.74 -1.08 0.79
CA ILE A 127 -7.28 -0.01 1.63
C ILE A 127 -8.35 -0.53 2.58
N ILE A 128 -9.26 -1.38 2.09
CA ILE A 128 -10.32 -1.96 2.94
C ILE A 128 -9.72 -2.87 4.00
N GLY A 129 -8.78 -3.76 3.67
CA GLY A 129 -8.18 -4.64 4.67
C GLY A 129 -7.33 -3.89 5.70
N MET A 130 -6.56 -2.89 5.26
CA MET A 130 -5.81 -2.02 6.16
C MET A 130 -6.74 -1.19 7.04
N GLY A 131 -7.80 -0.62 6.47
CA GLY A 131 -8.78 0.20 7.18
C GLY A 131 -9.59 -0.60 8.20
N LEU A 132 -10.16 -1.73 7.80
CA LEU A 132 -10.88 -2.64 8.72
C LEU A 132 -9.94 -3.18 9.79
N GLY A 133 -8.74 -3.60 9.42
CA GLY A 133 -7.72 -4.03 10.37
C GLY A 133 -7.39 -2.94 11.38
N ALA A 134 -7.16 -1.71 10.91
CA ALA A 134 -6.90 -0.55 11.75
C ALA A 134 -8.07 -0.24 12.70
N ILE A 135 -9.31 -0.29 12.23
CA ILE A 135 -10.51 -0.07 13.04
C ILE A 135 -10.61 -1.15 14.12
N ILE A 136 -10.54 -2.42 13.74
CA ILE A 136 -10.63 -3.56 14.66
C ILE A 136 -9.51 -3.50 15.71
N GLY A 137 -8.28 -3.25 15.27
CA GLY A 137 -7.14 -3.13 16.17
C GLY A 137 -7.28 -1.93 17.12
N SER A 138 -7.81 -0.80 16.64
CA SER A 138 -8.08 0.39 17.45
C SER A 138 -9.11 0.15 18.57
N LEU A 139 -10.03 -0.81 18.40
CA LEU A 139 -10.97 -1.20 19.46
C LEU A 139 -10.26 -1.89 20.63
N LYS A 140 -9.16 -2.60 20.37
CA LYS A 140 -8.38 -3.29 21.39
C LYS A 140 -7.37 -2.37 22.08
N SER A 141 -6.68 -1.52 21.32
CA SER A 141 -5.68 -0.57 21.83
C SER A 141 -5.56 0.62 20.90
N ARG A 142 -5.74 1.84 21.41
CA ARG A 142 -5.61 3.06 20.60
C ARG A 142 -4.15 3.27 20.17
N GLY A 143 -3.94 3.67 18.93
CA GLY A 143 -2.59 3.89 18.38
C GLY A 143 -1.89 2.58 18.01
N LEU A 144 -1.39 1.82 18.98
CA LEU A 144 -0.68 0.55 18.77
C LEU A 144 -1.57 -0.53 18.14
N GLY A 145 -2.83 -0.60 18.56
CA GLY A 145 -3.80 -1.51 17.95
C GLY A 145 -4.16 -1.08 16.54
N THR A 146 -4.28 0.21 16.25
CA THR A 146 -4.48 0.73 14.89
C THR A 146 -3.34 0.31 13.95
N LEU A 147 -2.09 0.43 14.42
CA LEU A 147 -0.90 0.02 13.67
C LEU A 147 -0.85 -1.49 13.41
N THR A 148 -0.98 -2.28 14.48
CA THR A 148 -0.89 -3.76 14.39
C THR A 148 -2.06 -4.36 13.62
N GLY A 149 -3.26 -3.78 13.77
CA GLY A 149 -4.43 -4.14 13.00
C GLY A 149 -4.28 -3.87 11.51
N ALA A 150 -3.77 -2.69 11.13
CA ALA A 150 -3.46 -2.38 9.74
C ALA A 150 -2.43 -3.36 9.16
N ALA A 151 -1.37 -3.68 9.92
CA ALA A 151 -0.34 -4.64 9.51
C ALA A 151 -0.91 -6.04 9.30
N LEU A 152 -1.79 -6.53 10.19
CA LEU A 152 -2.45 -7.83 10.06
C LEU A 152 -3.38 -7.89 8.85
N GLY A 153 -4.18 -6.85 8.62
CA GLY A 153 -5.04 -6.76 7.42
C GLY A 153 -4.21 -6.83 6.14
N LEU A 154 -3.06 -6.16 6.13
CA LEU A 154 -2.11 -6.16 5.02
C LEU A 154 -1.48 -7.56 4.81
N LEU A 155 -1.11 -8.24 5.91
CA LEU A 155 -0.54 -9.59 5.89
C LEU A 155 -1.54 -10.62 5.31
N ILE A 156 -2.83 -10.53 5.69
CA ILE A 156 -3.89 -11.38 5.14
C ILE A 156 -4.07 -11.16 3.64
N ILE A 157 -4.02 -9.90 3.18
CA ILE A 157 -4.10 -9.58 1.75
C ILE A 157 -2.90 -10.10 0.99
N TRP A 158 -1.71 -10.00 1.59
CA TRP A 158 -0.51 -10.55 0.97
C TRP A 158 -0.59 -12.07 0.85
N LEU A 159 -0.99 -12.78 1.91
CA LEU A 159 -1.21 -14.24 1.88
C LEU A 159 -2.25 -14.63 0.82
N THR A 160 -3.41 -13.99 0.81
CA THR A 160 -4.46 -14.29 -0.19
C THR A 160 -4.02 -13.96 -1.62
N SER A 161 -3.17 -12.94 -1.82
CA SER A 161 -2.58 -12.63 -3.13
C SER A 161 -1.62 -13.70 -3.63
N THR A 162 -0.88 -14.35 -2.73
CA THR A 162 0.03 -15.43 -3.07
C THR A 162 -0.71 -16.74 -3.34
N LEU A 163 -1.76 -17.03 -2.56
CA LEU A 163 -2.55 -18.27 -2.61
C LEU A 163 -3.62 -18.31 -3.69
N LYS A 164 -4.11 -17.17 -4.21
CA LYS A 164 -5.04 -17.17 -5.36
C LYS A 164 -4.32 -17.75 -6.59
N ALA A 165 -4.67 -19.00 -6.92
CA ALA A 165 -4.34 -19.64 -8.18
C ALA A 165 -4.94 -18.83 -9.36
N PRO A 166 -4.28 -18.77 -10.52
CA PRO A 166 -4.82 -18.07 -11.68
C PRO A 166 -6.18 -18.69 -12.03
N LYS A 167 -7.26 -17.88 -11.95
CA LYS A 167 -8.55 -18.28 -12.51
C LYS A 167 -8.33 -18.57 -13.99
N LYS A 168 -8.49 -19.83 -14.36
CA LYS A 168 -8.53 -20.32 -15.74
C LYS A 168 -9.58 -19.46 -16.46
N SER A 169 -9.17 -18.68 -17.46
CA SER A 169 -10.12 -17.94 -18.28
C SER A 169 -11.04 -18.95 -18.94
N GLU A 170 -12.31 -18.89 -18.58
CA GLU A 170 -13.37 -19.64 -19.22
C GLU A 170 -13.36 -19.28 -20.71
N LYS A 171 -13.04 -20.26 -21.57
CA LYS A 171 -13.13 -20.09 -23.01
C LYS A 171 -14.58 -19.79 -23.32
N ILE A 172 -14.83 -18.61 -23.88
CA ILE A 172 -16.09 -18.32 -24.58
C ILE A 172 -16.15 -19.30 -25.76
N VAL A 173 -16.95 -20.35 -25.64
CA VAL A 173 -17.47 -21.09 -26.78
C VAL A 173 -18.76 -20.38 -27.17
N LYS A 174 -18.74 -19.70 -28.30
CA LYS A 174 -19.94 -19.27 -29.00
C LYS A 174 -20.49 -20.49 -29.74
N ASP A 175 -21.74 -20.83 -29.48
CA ASP A 175 -22.64 -21.46 -30.45
C ASP A 175 -23.68 -20.42 -30.85
#